data_AF-A0A972LS28-F1
#
_entry.id   AF-A0A972LS28-F1
#
_cell.length_a   1.000
_cell.length_b   1.000
_cell.length_c   1.000
_cell.angle_alpha   90.00
_cell.angle_beta   90.00
_cell.angle_gamma   90.00
#
_symmetry.space_group_name_H-M   'P 1'
#
loop_
_entity.id
_entity.type
_entity.pdbx_description
1 polymer ?
#
loop_
_entity_poly.entity_id
_entity_poly.type
_entity_poly.pdbx_seq_one_letter_code
_entity_poly.pdbx_strand_id
1 'polypeptide(L)'
;MKLVRKLQLGLLILVILPSTVSAQSVIFQENFDQLPLRPPVDEDSGITKAFTHIPPVNWRIDSSGVPGVQNSSIGVTEWEGWSFANKDFWIEVSNDQFRSQFTRGQGTVAVADPDEWNDLGDPANNVGFFNAFLETPVFNIATVLSTGDRLQFQFDSSWRPQCCDDGDQFNPNGNNQTATIRARFLDGSTQELLRWESAPFFDSLGRPSTNPSGTPNPNFKNIALNELFFVDLSPLLISSRLGFSLEFGLTNAGDDFWWAMDNMEAISLTTVDGDMDLNGFLDEDDIDDFAQAMNSTKDYIATHFGEFPATRGSLDSVFDFDDIDWFVNLLNGGGIAASRATIIAAIDAQAVPEPSSACLAALLLGVALTRRRYSFWFFRNFSG
;
A
#
# COMPACT_ATOMS: atom_id res chain seq x y z
N MET A 1 42.87 -31.01 -59.29
CA MET A 1 41.81 -30.28 -58.56
C MET A 1 41.55 -30.99 -57.22
N LYS A 2 42.32 -30.68 -56.17
CA LYS A 2 41.98 -31.05 -54.77
C LYS A 2 42.49 -29.95 -53.86
N LEU A 3 41.53 -29.29 -53.21
CA LEU A 3 41.64 -28.10 -52.39
C LEU A 3 42.31 -28.44 -51.05
N VAL A 4 43.31 -27.67 -50.63
CA VAL A 4 43.87 -27.70 -49.27
C VAL A 4 42.98 -26.83 -48.39
N ARG A 5 42.22 -27.44 -47.46
CA ARG A 5 41.49 -26.71 -46.42
C ARG A 5 42.42 -26.45 -45.25
N LYS A 6 42.76 -25.18 -45.02
CA LYS A 6 43.34 -24.70 -43.76
C LYS A 6 42.27 -24.77 -42.67
N LEU A 7 42.54 -25.51 -41.59
CA LEU A 7 41.79 -25.40 -40.34
C LEU A 7 42.26 -24.12 -39.63
N GLN A 8 41.40 -23.12 -39.50
CA GLN A 8 41.58 -22.05 -38.52
C GLN A 8 40.97 -22.51 -37.20
N LEU A 9 41.80 -22.68 -36.18
CA LEU A 9 41.35 -22.81 -34.79
C LEU A 9 40.86 -21.44 -34.34
N GLY A 10 39.55 -21.25 -34.25
CA GLY A 10 38.95 -20.09 -33.61
C GLY A 10 39.03 -20.24 -32.09
N LEU A 11 39.73 -19.32 -31.43
CA LEU A 11 39.75 -19.19 -29.98
C LEU A 11 38.35 -18.73 -29.53
N LEU A 12 37.58 -19.62 -28.91
CA LEU A 12 36.30 -19.27 -28.29
C LEU A 12 36.59 -18.58 -26.95
N ILE A 13 36.55 -17.24 -26.93
CA ILE A 13 36.56 -16.48 -25.68
C ILE A 13 35.17 -16.63 -25.08
N LEU A 14 35.05 -17.45 -24.05
CA LEU A 14 33.86 -17.50 -23.19
C LEU A 14 33.87 -16.21 -22.36
N VAL A 15 33.15 -15.19 -22.82
CA VAL A 15 32.85 -14.02 -21.99
C VAL A 15 31.80 -14.48 -20.98
N ILE A 16 32.25 -14.81 -19.77
CA ILE A 16 31.35 -14.94 -18.62
C ILE A 16 30.92 -13.50 -18.30
N LEU A 17 29.77 -13.09 -18.80
CA LEU A 17 29.12 -11.90 -18.29
C LEU A 17 28.77 -12.20 -16.82
N PRO A 18 29.19 -11.37 -15.84
CA PRO A 18 28.68 -11.53 -14.49
C PRO A 18 27.15 -11.43 -14.56
N SER A 19 26.46 -12.47 -14.11
CA SER A 19 25.02 -12.40 -13.90
C SER A 19 24.77 -11.30 -12.88
N THR A 20 24.13 -10.22 -13.30
CA THR A 20 23.66 -9.15 -12.42
C THR A 20 22.57 -9.76 -11.54
N VAL A 21 22.91 -10.12 -10.31
CA VAL A 21 21.91 -10.36 -9.27
C VAL A 21 21.45 -8.96 -8.85
N SER A 22 20.21 -8.60 -9.17
CA SER A 22 19.60 -7.40 -8.61
C SER A 22 19.35 -7.63 -7.13
N ALA A 23 19.67 -6.66 -6.27
CA ALA A 23 19.34 -6.76 -4.83
C ALA A 23 17.83 -6.69 -4.58
N GLN A 24 17.06 -6.19 -5.55
CA GLN A 24 15.63 -6.29 -5.56
C GLN A 24 15.19 -7.44 -6.47
N SER A 25 14.48 -8.42 -5.90
CA SER A 25 13.86 -9.50 -6.68
C SER A 25 12.37 -9.53 -6.42
N VAL A 26 11.57 -9.28 -7.46
CA VAL A 26 10.11 -9.45 -7.40
C VAL A 26 9.80 -10.93 -7.20
N ILE A 27 9.18 -11.24 -6.06
CA ILE A 27 8.74 -12.59 -5.71
C ILE A 27 7.32 -12.82 -6.24
N PHE A 28 6.52 -11.76 -6.23
CA PHE A 28 5.10 -11.83 -6.54
C PHE A 28 4.57 -10.43 -6.87
N GLN A 29 3.66 -10.37 -7.83
CA GLN A 29 2.87 -9.18 -8.18
C GLN A 29 1.46 -9.61 -8.58
N GLU A 30 0.45 -8.83 -8.19
CA GLU A 30 -0.93 -8.99 -8.64
C GLU A 30 -1.65 -7.64 -8.61
N ASN A 31 -2.32 -7.29 -9.71
CA ASN A 31 -3.12 -6.07 -9.86
C ASN A 31 -4.57 -6.34 -10.32
N PHE A 32 -4.97 -7.62 -10.37
CA PHE A 32 -6.32 -8.13 -10.64
C PHE A 32 -6.95 -7.78 -12.02
N ASP A 33 -6.34 -6.91 -12.82
CA ASP A 33 -6.88 -6.40 -14.08
C ASP A 33 -7.13 -7.47 -15.15
N GLN A 34 -6.49 -8.63 -15.03
CA GLN A 34 -6.65 -9.75 -15.96
C GLN A 34 -7.81 -10.69 -15.58
N LEU A 35 -8.48 -10.44 -14.46
CA LEU A 35 -9.59 -11.28 -14.02
C LEU A 35 -10.80 -11.13 -14.94
N PRO A 36 -11.46 -12.24 -15.33
CA PRO A 36 -12.67 -12.19 -16.12
C PRO A 36 -13.85 -11.74 -15.24
N LEU A 37 -14.27 -10.49 -15.41
CA LEU A 37 -15.46 -9.95 -14.76
C LEU A 37 -16.76 -10.41 -15.45
N ARG A 38 -17.82 -10.58 -14.66
CA ARG A 38 -19.18 -10.89 -15.10
C ARG A 38 -20.11 -9.67 -14.98
N PRO A 39 -21.29 -9.69 -15.63
CA PRO A 39 -22.35 -8.72 -15.38
C PRO A 39 -22.81 -8.72 -13.91
N PRO A 40 -23.36 -7.60 -13.43
CA PRO A 40 -23.93 -7.53 -12.10
C PRO A 40 -25.18 -8.42 -12.00
N VAL A 41 -25.55 -8.76 -10.77
CA VAL A 41 -26.65 -9.66 -10.40
C VAL A 41 -27.74 -8.89 -9.68
N ASP A 42 -27.43 -8.25 -8.54
CA ASP A 42 -28.42 -7.56 -7.71
C ASP A 42 -28.40 -6.04 -7.92
N GLU A 43 -27.27 -5.48 -8.36
CA GLU A 43 -27.10 -4.04 -8.57
C GLU A 43 -27.06 -3.67 -10.06
N ASP A 44 -27.33 -2.40 -10.40
CA ASP A 44 -27.25 -1.93 -11.78
C ASP A 44 -26.72 -0.50 -11.89
N SER A 45 -25.63 -0.37 -12.65
CA SER A 45 -24.98 0.89 -13.03
C SER A 45 -24.82 1.02 -14.56
N GLY A 46 -25.34 0.06 -15.33
CA GLY A 46 -25.05 -0.07 -16.77
C GLY A 46 -23.65 -0.62 -17.10
N ILE A 47 -22.79 -0.88 -16.11
CA ILE A 47 -21.48 -1.50 -16.31
C ILE A 47 -21.63 -3.02 -16.37
N THR A 48 -21.39 -3.61 -17.54
CA THR A 48 -21.62 -5.05 -17.81
C THR A 48 -20.45 -5.97 -17.43
N LYS A 49 -19.30 -5.39 -17.05
CA LYS A 49 -18.13 -6.08 -16.51
C LYS A 49 -17.91 -5.56 -15.10
N ALA A 50 -18.76 -6.03 -14.18
CA ALA A 50 -18.91 -5.47 -12.85
C ALA A 50 -17.97 -6.12 -11.86
N PHE A 51 -18.05 -7.45 -11.68
CA PHE A 51 -17.33 -8.12 -10.61
C PHE A 51 -17.02 -9.58 -10.92
N THR A 52 -16.22 -10.24 -10.08
CA THR A 52 -16.09 -11.69 -10.05
C THR A 52 -15.70 -12.18 -8.66
N HIS A 53 -16.18 -13.37 -8.30
CA HIS A 53 -15.74 -14.12 -7.10
C HIS A 53 -14.71 -15.19 -7.45
N ILE A 54 -14.22 -15.21 -8.69
CA ILE A 54 -13.15 -16.10 -9.13
C ILE A 54 -11.83 -15.37 -8.87
N PRO A 55 -11.02 -15.80 -7.89
CA PRO A 55 -9.77 -15.14 -7.59
C PRO A 55 -8.69 -15.52 -8.63
N PRO A 56 -7.52 -14.84 -8.61
CA PRO A 56 -6.41 -15.25 -9.45
C PRO A 56 -5.98 -16.69 -9.14
N VAL A 57 -5.24 -17.30 -10.06
CA VAL A 57 -4.84 -18.71 -9.93
C VAL A 57 -4.07 -18.95 -8.62
N ASN A 58 -4.43 -20.00 -7.89
CA ASN A 58 -3.87 -20.40 -6.58
C ASN A 58 -4.19 -19.49 -5.38
N TRP A 59 -5.04 -18.48 -5.57
CA TRP A 59 -5.63 -17.75 -4.45
C TRP A 59 -6.87 -18.48 -3.92
N ARG A 60 -7.29 -18.11 -2.71
CA ARG A 60 -8.54 -18.62 -2.12
C ARG A 60 -9.36 -17.47 -1.52
N ILE A 61 -10.65 -17.43 -1.83
CA ILE A 61 -11.63 -16.67 -1.05
C ILE A 61 -12.30 -17.64 -0.07
N ASP A 62 -12.46 -17.21 1.17
CA ASP A 62 -13.31 -17.86 2.16
C ASP A 62 -14.39 -16.88 2.61
N SER A 63 -15.60 -17.08 2.10
CA SER A 63 -16.80 -16.35 2.48
C SER A 63 -17.72 -17.19 3.39
N SER A 64 -17.27 -18.32 3.93
CA SER A 64 -18.11 -19.19 4.77
C SER A 64 -18.61 -18.51 6.05
N GLY A 65 -17.94 -17.43 6.47
CA GLY A 65 -18.34 -16.58 7.59
C GLY A 65 -19.20 -15.38 7.21
N VAL A 66 -19.53 -15.18 5.92
CA VAL A 66 -20.45 -14.13 5.46
C VAL A 66 -21.89 -14.67 5.52
N PRO A 67 -22.80 -14.03 6.27
CA PRO A 67 -24.18 -14.46 6.30
C PRO A 67 -24.85 -14.36 4.93
N GLY A 68 -25.72 -15.32 4.61
CA GLY A 68 -26.51 -15.27 3.38
C GLY A 68 -25.77 -15.68 2.10
N VAL A 69 -24.49 -16.07 2.14
CA VAL A 69 -23.75 -16.45 0.92
C VAL A 69 -24.52 -17.45 0.05
N GLN A 70 -24.66 -17.09 -1.24
CA GLN A 70 -25.42 -17.82 -2.27
C GLN A 70 -26.94 -17.86 -2.02
N ASN A 71 -27.48 -16.99 -1.16
CA ASN A 71 -28.90 -16.80 -0.95
C ASN A 71 -29.35 -15.50 -1.61
N SER A 72 -30.12 -15.59 -2.68
CA SER A 72 -30.60 -14.46 -3.49
C SER A 72 -31.60 -13.52 -2.78
N SER A 73 -31.65 -13.52 -1.45
CA SER A 73 -32.53 -12.66 -0.65
C SER A 73 -31.83 -12.13 0.60
N ILE A 74 -30.56 -12.45 0.82
CA ILE A 74 -29.78 -12.04 1.98
C ILE A 74 -28.35 -11.78 1.53
N GLY A 75 -27.91 -10.54 1.63
CA GLY A 75 -26.61 -10.11 1.14
C GLY A 75 -26.65 -9.81 -0.36
N VAL A 76 -26.12 -8.66 -0.76
CA VAL A 76 -25.95 -8.33 -2.20
C VAL A 76 -24.89 -9.27 -2.79
N THR A 77 -25.24 -9.97 -3.88
CA THR A 77 -24.42 -11.03 -4.49
C THR A 77 -23.00 -10.55 -4.86
N GLU A 78 -22.87 -9.31 -5.30
CA GLU A 78 -21.63 -8.62 -5.67
C GLU A 78 -20.62 -8.58 -4.52
N TRP A 79 -21.11 -8.52 -3.29
CA TRP A 79 -20.34 -8.21 -2.08
C TRP A 79 -20.34 -9.37 -1.07
N GLU A 80 -20.68 -10.60 -1.49
CA GLU A 80 -20.66 -11.82 -0.66
C GLU A 80 -19.23 -12.33 -0.30
N GLY A 81 -18.44 -11.48 0.37
CA GLY A 81 -17.06 -11.74 0.76
C GLY A 81 -16.09 -10.80 0.08
N TRP A 82 -14.87 -11.29 -0.18
CA TRP A 82 -13.94 -10.57 -1.05
C TRP A 82 -14.39 -10.71 -2.50
N SER A 83 -14.61 -9.58 -3.16
CA SER A 83 -15.02 -9.45 -4.55
C SER A 83 -13.92 -8.77 -5.36
N PHE A 84 -13.70 -9.19 -6.60
CA PHE A 84 -12.86 -8.44 -7.53
C PHE A 84 -13.76 -7.62 -8.43
N ALA A 85 -13.84 -6.32 -8.15
CA ALA A 85 -14.80 -5.41 -8.76
C ALA A 85 -14.12 -4.41 -9.68
N ASN A 86 -14.77 -4.09 -10.79
CA ASN A 86 -14.47 -2.91 -11.56
C ASN A 86 -14.68 -1.69 -10.65
N LYS A 87 -13.65 -0.87 -10.51
CA LYS A 87 -13.69 0.28 -9.60
C LYS A 87 -14.79 1.28 -9.92
N ASP A 88 -15.08 1.53 -11.20
CA ASP A 88 -16.16 2.45 -11.60
C ASP A 88 -17.54 1.86 -11.29
N PHE A 89 -17.69 0.54 -11.40
CA PHE A 89 -18.91 -0.15 -10.96
C PHE A 89 -19.13 0.03 -9.47
N TRP A 90 -18.10 -0.27 -8.67
CA TRP A 90 -18.13 -0.12 -7.21
C TRP A 90 -18.46 1.32 -6.78
N ILE A 91 -17.86 2.32 -7.43
CA ILE A 91 -18.18 3.72 -7.13
C ILE A 91 -19.64 4.05 -7.46
N GLU A 92 -20.16 3.59 -8.59
CA GLU A 92 -21.50 4.00 -9.04
C GLU A 92 -22.62 3.37 -8.21
N VAL A 93 -22.55 2.06 -7.93
CA VAL A 93 -23.63 1.37 -7.18
C VAL A 93 -23.74 1.89 -5.75
N SER A 94 -22.61 2.26 -5.16
CA SER A 94 -22.53 2.81 -3.81
C SER A 94 -22.77 4.31 -3.71
N ASN A 95 -23.16 4.99 -4.79
CA ASN A 95 -23.29 6.46 -4.85
C ASN A 95 -22.02 7.19 -4.36
N ASP A 96 -20.86 6.67 -4.77
CA ASP A 96 -19.49 7.04 -4.41
C ASP A 96 -19.17 6.87 -2.93
N GLN A 97 -19.83 7.62 -2.04
CA GLN A 97 -19.51 7.68 -0.61
C GLN A 97 -17.98 7.70 -0.34
N PHE A 98 -17.23 8.49 -1.11
CA PHE A 98 -15.76 8.59 -1.07
C PHE A 98 -14.94 7.40 -1.61
N ARG A 99 -15.54 6.36 -2.20
CA ARG A 99 -14.82 5.24 -2.86
C ARG A 99 -13.93 5.74 -4.00
N SER A 100 -14.31 6.81 -4.70
CA SER A 100 -13.50 7.50 -5.70
C SER A 100 -12.18 8.07 -5.18
N GLN A 101 -12.05 8.27 -3.87
CA GLN A 101 -10.82 8.77 -3.26
C GLN A 101 -9.68 7.73 -3.28
N PHE A 102 -9.97 6.45 -3.53
CA PHE A 102 -8.96 5.40 -3.72
C PHE A 102 -8.22 5.57 -5.05
N THR A 103 -7.48 6.67 -5.22
CA THR A 103 -6.86 7.06 -6.50
C THR A 103 -5.68 6.17 -6.93
N ARG A 104 -5.08 5.43 -6.01
CA ARG A 104 -4.02 4.45 -6.29
C ARG A 104 -4.55 3.16 -6.92
N GLY A 105 -5.72 2.70 -6.49
CA GLY A 105 -6.41 1.55 -7.09
C GLY A 105 -7.00 1.89 -8.46
N GLN A 106 -6.89 1.00 -9.42
CA GLN A 106 -7.33 1.21 -10.81
C GLN A 106 -7.93 -0.07 -11.39
N GLY A 107 -8.71 0.05 -12.46
CA GLY A 107 -9.24 -1.10 -13.19
C GLY A 107 -10.07 -2.03 -12.28
N THR A 108 -9.57 -3.24 -12.04
CA THR A 108 -10.18 -4.21 -11.12
C THR A 108 -9.49 -4.16 -9.76
N VAL A 109 -10.25 -3.95 -8.69
CA VAL A 109 -9.75 -3.91 -7.32
C VAL A 109 -10.34 -5.05 -6.48
N ALA A 110 -9.59 -5.54 -5.49
CA ALA A 110 -10.12 -6.47 -4.50
C ALA A 110 -10.86 -5.69 -3.40
N VAL A 111 -12.11 -6.02 -3.11
CA VAL A 111 -12.98 -5.27 -2.22
C VAL A 111 -13.70 -6.22 -1.27
N ALA A 112 -13.67 -5.93 0.03
CA ALA A 112 -14.62 -6.44 0.99
C ALA A 112 -15.48 -5.26 1.48
N ASP A 113 -16.78 -5.29 1.16
CA ASP A 113 -17.72 -4.17 1.35
C ASP A 113 -18.96 -4.65 2.15
N PRO A 114 -18.88 -4.69 3.49
CA PRO A 114 -20.00 -5.05 4.35
C PRO A 114 -21.19 -4.09 4.25
N ASP A 115 -20.95 -2.80 3.99
CA ASP A 115 -21.96 -1.74 3.79
C ASP A 115 -22.87 -2.11 2.61
N GLU A 116 -22.30 -2.28 1.42
CA GLU A 116 -23.08 -2.62 0.24
C GLU A 116 -23.61 -4.07 0.28
N TRP A 117 -22.90 -4.98 0.96
CA TRP A 117 -23.44 -6.32 1.22
C TRP A 117 -24.74 -6.27 2.03
N ASN A 118 -24.86 -5.37 3.02
CA ASN A 118 -25.99 -5.32 3.93
C ASN A 118 -27.29 -4.82 3.28
N ASP A 119 -27.20 -4.10 2.15
CA ASP A 119 -28.33 -3.48 1.46
C ASP A 119 -29.45 -4.44 1.04
N LEU A 120 -29.15 -5.74 0.89
CA LEU A 120 -30.15 -6.77 0.62
C LEU A 120 -30.47 -7.58 1.88
N GLY A 121 -31.59 -7.24 2.52
CA GLY A 121 -32.18 -8.05 3.59
C GLY A 121 -31.61 -7.81 4.99
N ASP A 122 -30.75 -6.80 5.17
CA ASP A 122 -30.20 -6.36 6.46
C ASP A 122 -29.60 -7.51 7.31
N PRO A 123 -28.72 -8.35 6.74
CA PRO A 123 -28.11 -9.46 7.47
C PRO A 123 -27.30 -9.02 8.70
N ALA A 124 -26.70 -7.83 8.69
CA ALA A 124 -25.89 -7.28 9.78
C ALA A 124 -26.66 -7.08 11.09
N ASN A 125 -27.99 -6.97 11.03
CA ASN A 125 -28.84 -6.82 12.22
C ASN A 125 -29.71 -8.04 12.53
N ASN A 126 -29.92 -8.92 11.54
CA ASN A 126 -30.87 -10.04 11.65
C ASN A 126 -30.20 -11.43 11.67
N VAL A 127 -28.99 -11.59 11.12
CA VAL A 127 -28.39 -12.91 10.89
C VAL A 127 -27.01 -13.04 11.53
N GLY A 128 -26.09 -12.11 11.24
CA GLY A 128 -24.72 -12.18 11.72
C GLY A 128 -23.85 -11.08 11.14
N PHE A 129 -22.62 -10.97 11.65
CA PHE A 129 -21.62 -10.08 11.06
C PHE A 129 -20.93 -10.73 9.87
N PHE A 130 -20.49 -9.88 8.94
CA PHE A 130 -19.64 -10.19 7.81
C PHE A 130 -18.25 -10.64 8.27
N ASN A 131 -17.83 -11.81 7.79
CA ASN A 131 -16.48 -12.34 8.01
C ASN A 131 -15.96 -13.00 6.72
N ALA A 132 -15.04 -12.32 6.03
CA ALA A 132 -14.49 -12.76 4.76
C ALA A 132 -12.97 -12.75 4.78
N PHE A 133 -12.38 -13.73 4.10
CA PHE A 133 -10.93 -13.89 4.00
C PHE A 133 -10.50 -14.06 2.54
N LEU A 134 -9.39 -13.43 2.17
CA LEU A 134 -8.70 -13.58 0.90
C LEU A 134 -7.29 -14.07 1.19
N GLU A 135 -6.88 -15.17 0.56
CA GLU A 135 -5.57 -15.77 0.76
C GLU A 135 -4.77 -15.80 -0.54
N THR A 136 -3.53 -15.31 -0.47
CA THR A 136 -2.57 -15.34 -1.58
C THR A 136 -2.11 -16.78 -1.88
N PRO A 137 -1.43 -17.01 -3.00
CA PRO A 137 -0.63 -18.21 -3.19
C PRO A 137 0.48 -18.30 -2.13
N VAL A 138 1.04 -19.49 -1.97
CA VAL A 138 2.20 -19.70 -1.11
C VAL A 138 3.44 -19.06 -1.74
N PHE A 139 4.09 -18.16 -1.01
CA PHE A 139 5.42 -17.66 -1.31
C PHE A 139 6.45 -18.75 -0.99
N ASN A 140 7.12 -19.29 -2.02
CA ASN A 140 8.23 -20.22 -1.80
C ASN A 140 9.52 -19.43 -1.56
N ILE A 141 9.85 -19.25 -0.29
CA ILE A 141 10.96 -18.37 0.12
C ILE A 141 12.33 -19.05 0.03
N ALA A 142 12.38 -20.38 0.06
CA ALA A 142 13.64 -21.13 0.08
C ALA A 142 14.42 -21.05 -1.24
N THR A 143 13.75 -20.74 -2.35
CA THR A 143 14.37 -20.67 -3.69
C THR A 143 14.71 -19.25 -4.12
N VAL A 144 14.23 -18.24 -3.40
CA VAL A 144 14.29 -16.84 -3.82
C VAL A 144 15.22 -16.00 -2.93
N LEU A 145 15.42 -16.41 -1.67
CA LEU A 145 16.17 -15.63 -0.70
C LEU A 145 17.61 -16.11 -0.54
N SER A 146 18.55 -15.18 -0.62
CA SER A 146 19.94 -15.35 -0.20
C SER A 146 20.08 -15.11 1.30
N THR A 147 21.20 -15.56 1.88
CA THR A 147 21.49 -15.29 3.30
C THR A 147 21.69 -13.78 3.50
N GLY A 148 20.84 -13.16 4.33
CA GLY A 148 20.88 -11.71 4.60
C GLY A 148 19.81 -10.89 3.88
N ASP A 149 19.01 -11.52 3.01
CA ASP A 149 17.89 -10.84 2.35
C ASP A 149 16.75 -10.54 3.34
N ARG A 150 16.14 -9.38 3.16
CA ARG A 150 14.89 -8.95 3.77
C ARG A 150 13.73 -9.21 2.82
N LEU A 151 12.54 -9.40 3.37
CA LEU A 151 11.32 -9.62 2.59
C LEU A 151 10.29 -8.56 2.94
N GLN A 152 9.79 -7.88 1.92
CA GLN A 152 8.80 -6.83 2.08
C GLN A 152 7.59 -7.08 1.19
N PHE A 153 6.42 -6.74 1.71
CA PHE A 153 5.17 -6.79 0.98
C PHE A 153 4.52 -5.43 0.98
N GLN A 154 4.03 -5.01 -0.19
CA GLN A 154 3.29 -3.77 -0.36
C GLN A 154 1.96 -4.01 -1.05
N PHE A 155 1.03 -3.09 -0.82
CA PHE A 155 -0.22 -3.00 -1.58
C PHE A 155 -0.83 -1.61 -1.42
N ASP A 156 -1.63 -1.21 -2.39
CA ASP A 156 -2.48 -0.05 -2.30
C ASP A 156 -3.73 -0.38 -1.49
N SER A 157 -4.07 0.47 -0.53
CA SER A 157 -5.13 0.23 0.45
C SER A 157 -6.12 1.40 0.50
N SER A 158 -7.39 1.06 0.59
CA SER A 158 -8.49 1.96 0.94
C SER A 158 -9.27 1.37 2.09
N TRP A 159 -9.21 2.02 3.26
CA TRP A 159 -9.88 1.63 4.48
C TRP A 159 -10.82 2.74 4.94
N ARG A 160 -12.09 2.39 5.11
CA ARG A 160 -13.05 3.24 5.79
C ARG A 160 -13.67 2.46 6.95
N PRO A 161 -13.43 2.89 8.21
CA PRO A 161 -13.95 2.21 9.38
C PRO A 161 -15.38 2.64 9.69
N GLN A 162 -16.18 1.72 10.20
CA GLN A 162 -17.37 1.98 11.00
C GLN A 162 -17.46 0.95 12.13
N CYS A 163 -18.12 1.34 13.23
CA CYS A 163 -18.42 0.38 14.28
C CYS A 163 -19.66 0.72 15.12
N CYS A 164 -20.02 -0.28 15.93
CA CYS A 164 -20.67 -0.15 17.21
C CYS A 164 -22.15 0.25 17.17
N ASP A 165 -22.79 0.11 16.03
CA ASP A 165 -24.20 0.45 15.77
C ASP A 165 -25.04 -0.70 15.19
N ASP A 166 -24.43 -1.84 14.86
CA ASP A 166 -25.16 -3.03 14.37
C ASP A 166 -25.20 -4.22 15.33
N GLY A 167 -25.98 -5.23 14.91
CA GLY A 167 -26.10 -6.53 15.53
C GLY A 167 -27.33 -6.65 16.42
N ASP A 168 -28.33 -5.79 16.23
CA ASP A 168 -29.51 -5.62 17.09
C ASP A 168 -30.11 -6.94 17.62
N GLN A 169 -30.33 -7.92 16.75
CA GLN A 169 -31.01 -9.16 17.13
C GLN A 169 -30.10 -10.29 17.60
N PHE A 170 -28.79 -10.22 17.37
CA PHE A 170 -27.86 -11.32 17.70
C PHE A 170 -26.67 -10.91 18.56
N ASN A 171 -26.03 -9.76 18.29
CA ASN A 171 -24.86 -9.29 19.02
C ASN A 171 -24.75 -7.75 19.04
N PRO A 172 -25.66 -7.04 19.74
CA PRO A 172 -25.79 -5.57 19.68
C PRO A 172 -24.63 -4.79 20.29
N ASN A 173 -23.55 -5.44 20.71
CA ASN A 173 -22.34 -4.79 21.21
C ASN A 173 -21.07 -5.42 20.64
N GLY A 174 -21.19 -6.17 19.54
CA GLY A 174 -20.09 -6.90 18.93
C GLY A 174 -19.62 -6.34 17.59
N ASN A 175 -20.35 -5.40 17.00
CA ASN A 175 -19.95 -4.76 15.76
C ASN A 175 -18.64 -3.99 15.99
N ASN A 176 -17.59 -4.38 15.25
CA ASN A 176 -16.29 -3.72 15.20
C ASN A 176 -15.55 -4.21 13.96
N GLN A 177 -15.81 -3.60 12.79
CA GLN A 177 -15.10 -3.94 11.57
C GLN A 177 -13.59 -4.02 11.84
N THR A 178 -13.04 -5.20 11.61
CA THR A 178 -11.67 -5.58 11.96
C THR A 178 -10.95 -6.11 10.73
N ALA A 179 -9.94 -5.37 10.25
CA ALA A 179 -9.03 -5.82 9.21
C ALA A 179 -7.81 -6.52 9.83
N THR A 180 -7.42 -7.66 9.27
CA THR A 180 -6.23 -8.41 9.69
C THR A 180 -5.40 -8.85 8.50
N ILE A 181 -4.09 -8.93 8.70
CA ILE A 181 -3.17 -9.67 7.83
C ILE A 181 -2.51 -10.76 8.67
N ARG A 182 -2.57 -12.01 8.20
CA ARG A 182 -1.94 -13.15 8.84
C ARG A 182 -1.05 -13.90 7.87
N ALA A 183 0.16 -14.23 8.30
CA ALA A 183 0.95 -15.26 7.63
C ALA A 183 0.40 -16.64 8.01
N ARG A 184 0.14 -17.49 7.01
CA ARG A 184 -0.24 -18.89 7.20
C ARG A 184 0.89 -19.78 6.71
N PHE A 185 1.42 -20.59 7.62
CA PHE A 185 2.55 -21.46 7.33
C PHE A 185 2.08 -22.83 6.87
N LEU A 186 2.95 -23.54 6.14
CA LEU A 186 2.66 -24.87 5.62
C LEU A 186 2.42 -25.94 6.71
N ASP A 187 2.84 -25.67 7.94
CA ASP A 187 2.58 -26.52 9.11
C ASP A 187 1.20 -26.26 9.74
N GLY A 188 0.42 -25.33 9.19
CA GLY A 188 -0.89 -24.92 9.67
C GLY A 188 -0.86 -23.86 10.77
N SER A 189 0.32 -23.46 11.27
CA SER A 189 0.44 -22.34 12.21
C SER A 189 0.19 -21.00 11.51
N THR A 190 -0.22 -20.00 12.30
CA THR A 190 -0.48 -18.65 11.79
C THR A 190 0.20 -17.61 12.65
N GLN A 191 0.58 -16.48 12.06
CA GLN A 191 1.10 -15.31 12.76
C GLN A 191 0.37 -14.06 12.27
N GLU A 192 -0.24 -13.31 13.19
CA GLU A 192 -0.84 -12.01 12.89
C GLU A 192 0.27 -10.98 12.68
N LEU A 193 0.19 -10.28 11.55
CA LEU A 193 1.15 -9.24 11.13
C LEU A 193 0.53 -7.84 11.27
N LEU A 194 -0.79 -7.76 11.10
CA LEU A 194 -1.55 -6.53 11.14
C LEU A 194 -2.90 -6.78 11.80
N ARG A 195 -3.33 -5.82 12.60
CA ARG A 195 -4.71 -5.69 13.09
C ARG A 195 -5.11 -4.23 13.11
N TRP A 196 -6.21 -3.93 12.43
CA TRP A 196 -6.90 -2.66 12.47
C TRP A 196 -8.32 -2.91 12.94
N GLU A 197 -8.77 -2.09 13.88
CA GLU A 197 -10.13 -2.12 14.40
C GLU A 197 -10.76 -0.73 14.22
N SER A 198 -12.05 -0.71 13.92
CA SER A 198 -12.80 0.53 13.72
C SER A 198 -13.13 1.26 15.02
N ALA A 199 -13.30 0.54 16.12
CA ALA A 199 -13.65 1.14 17.40
C ALA A 199 -12.45 1.88 18.03
N PRO A 200 -12.55 3.20 18.30
CA PRO A 200 -11.46 3.95 18.91
C PRO A 200 -11.28 3.67 20.41
N PHE A 201 -12.31 3.14 21.08
CA PHE A 201 -12.28 2.87 22.51
C PHE A 201 -12.92 1.51 22.83
N PHE A 202 -12.66 1.04 24.04
CA PHE A 202 -13.41 -0.02 24.70
C PHE A 202 -14.17 0.54 25.89
N ASP A 203 -15.41 0.08 26.10
CA ASP A 203 -16.19 0.44 27.28
C ASP A 203 -15.68 -0.27 28.56
N SER A 204 -16.37 -0.06 29.69
CA SER A 204 -15.99 -0.67 30.98
C SER A 204 -16.10 -2.20 31.03
N LEU A 205 -16.75 -2.82 30.03
CA LEU A 205 -16.88 -4.27 29.89
C LEU A 205 -15.94 -4.82 28.81
N GLY A 206 -15.07 -3.98 28.22
CA GLY A 206 -14.14 -4.37 27.16
C GLY A 206 -14.79 -4.48 25.78
N ARG A 207 -15.98 -3.90 25.58
CA ARG A 207 -16.71 -3.96 24.31
C ARG A 207 -16.33 -2.77 23.41
N PRO A 208 -16.33 -2.94 22.08
CA PRO A 208 -16.10 -1.86 21.12
C PRO A 208 -16.98 -0.63 21.43
N SER A 209 -16.39 0.56 21.37
CA SER A 209 -17.10 1.80 21.68
C SER A 209 -16.53 3.00 20.96
N THR A 210 -17.40 3.95 20.63
CA THR A 210 -17.06 5.29 20.16
C THR A 210 -16.98 6.33 21.30
N ASN A 211 -17.25 5.93 22.55
CA ASN A 211 -17.25 6.85 23.69
C ASN A 211 -15.81 7.19 24.13
N PRO A 212 -15.39 8.46 24.06
CA PRO A 212 -14.04 8.88 24.45
C PRO A 212 -13.72 8.75 25.94
N SER A 213 -14.72 8.44 26.77
CA SER A 213 -14.52 8.10 28.19
C SER A 213 -14.03 6.66 28.40
N GLY A 214 -14.02 5.84 27.33
CA GLY A 214 -13.56 4.46 27.36
C GLY A 214 -12.03 4.31 27.37
N THR A 215 -11.56 3.07 27.42
CA THR A 215 -10.14 2.74 27.30
C THR A 215 -9.72 2.85 25.84
N PRO A 216 -8.67 3.63 25.48
CA PRO A 216 -8.22 3.73 24.09
C PRO A 216 -7.86 2.37 23.49
N ASN A 217 -8.31 2.14 22.25
CA ASN A 217 -7.98 0.93 21.51
C ASN A 217 -6.63 1.10 20.80
N PRO A 218 -5.59 0.31 21.14
CA PRO A 218 -4.28 0.41 20.49
C PRO A 218 -4.31 -0.01 19.00
N ASN A 219 -5.33 -0.75 18.57
CA ASN A 219 -5.50 -1.20 17.19
C ASN A 219 -6.40 -0.29 16.36
N PHE A 220 -6.86 0.84 16.92
CA PHE A 220 -7.73 1.75 16.19
C PHE A 220 -7.04 2.30 14.94
N LYS A 221 -7.65 2.07 13.77
CA LYS A 221 -7.21 2.65 12.50
C LYS A 221 -8.25 3.65 12.01
N ASN A 222 -7.86 4.93 12.01
CA ASN A 222 -8.68 5.99 11.42
C ASN A 222 -8.79 5.82 9.89
N ILE A 223 -9.75 6.51 9.30
CA ILE A 223 -9.99 6.54 7.85
C ILE A 223 -8.71 6.77 7.05
N ALA A 224 -8.49 5.95 6.03
CA ALA A 224 -7.38 6.07 5.10
C ALA A 224 -7.82 5.57 3.72
N LEU A 225 -8.36 6.49 2.93
CA LEU A 225 -9.03 6.15 1.67
C LEU A 225 -8.06 5.82 0.53
N ASN A 226 -6.77 6.13 0.69
CA ASN A 226 -5.75 6.02 -0.34
C ASN A 226 -4.35 6.03 0.26
N GLU A 227 -3.83 4.86 0.63
CA GLU A 227 -2.48 4.72 1.16
C GLU A 227 -1.72 3.59 0.46
N LEU A 228 -0.41 3.77 0.27
CA LEU A 228 0.49 2.65 0.00
C LEU A 228 0.88 2.06 1.35
N PHE A 229 0.59 0.78 1.56
CA PHE A 229 0.85 0.10 2.82
C PHE A 229 1.97 -0.93 2.66
N PHE A 230 2.79 -1.05 3.72
CA PHE A 230 3.95 -1.94 3.74
C PHE A 230 3.90 -2.88 4.94
N VAL A 231 4.32 -4.13 4.73
CA VAL A 231 4.50 -5.14 5.77
C VAL A 231 5.91 -5.70 5.67
N ASP A 232 6.69 -5.59 6.75
CA ASP A 232 7.96 -6.29 6.86
C ASP A 232 7.70 -7.77 7.16
N LEU A 233 8.03 -8.62 6.20
CA LEU A 233 7.91 -10.06 6.30
C LEU A 233 9.23 -10.73 6.69
N SER A 234 10.32 -9.97 6.83
CA SER A 234 11.64 -10.47 7.23
C SER A 234 11.60 -11.28 8.53
N PRO A 235 10.81 -10.92 9.57
CA PRO A 235 10.70 -11.73 10.78
C PRO A 235 10.13 -13.15 10.55
N LEU A 236 9.47 -13.39 9.42
CA LEU A 236 8.92 -14.70 9.06
C LEU A 236 9.97 -15.63 8.44
N LEU A 237 11.12 -15.08 8.04
CA LEU A 237 12.25 -15.79 7.42
C LEU A 237 13.09 -16.53 8.47
N ILE A 238 12.45 -17.45 9.19
CA ILE A 238 13.17 -18.39 10.05
C ILE A 238 13.53 -19.64 9.24
N SER A 239 14.77 -20.12 9.40
CA SER A 239 15.40 -21.19 8.60
C SER A 239 14.67 -22.53 8.54
N SER A 240 13.61 -22.72 9.33
CA SER A 240 12.78 -23.93 9.35
C SER A 240 11.47 -23.84 8.53
N ARG A 241 11.09 -22.67 8.01
CA ARG A 241 9.84 -22.48 7.29
C ARG A 241 10.09 -22.39 5.78
N LEU A 242 9.49 -23.30 5.01
CA LEU A 242 9.70 -23.43 3.56
C LEU A 242 8.87 -22.45 2.71
N GLY A 243 7.86 -21.82 3.32
CA GLY A 243 6.96 -20.90 2.65
C GLY A 243 5.75 -20.56 3.52
N PHE A 244 5.01 -19.53 3.10
CA PHE A 244 3.78 -19.08 3.74
C PHE A 244 2.87 -18.40 2.71
N SER A 245 1.57 -18.33 2.98
CA SER A 245 0.63 -17.43 2.30
C SER A 245 0.27 -16.25 3.21
N LEU A 246 -0.26 -15.18 2.65
CA LEU A 246 -0.87 -14.09 3.40
C LEU A 246 -2.40 -14.19 3.31
N GLU A 247 -3.07 -14.13 4.46
CA GLU A 247 -4.53 -14.09 4.59
C GLU A 247 -4.95 -12.68 5.03
N PHE A 248 -5.80 -12.04 4.22
CA PHE A 248 -6.42 -10.75 4.46
C PHE A 248 -7.86 -10.98 4.93
N GLY A 249 -8.15 -10.64 6.19
CA GLY A 249 -9.47 -10.83 6.78
C GLY A 249 -10.17 -9.50 7.04
N LEU A 250 -11.45 -9.38 6.65
CA LEU A 250 -12.36 -8.35 7.13
C LEU A 250 -13.47 -9.04 7.95
N THR A 251 -13.53 -8.74 9.24
CA THR A 251 -14.31 -9.52 10.22
C THR A 251 -15.04 -8.63 11.21
N ASN A 252 -16.05 -9.20 11.88
CA ASN A 252 -16.92 -8.51 12.84
C ASN A 252 -17.55 -7.22 12.29
N ALA A 253 -17.76 -7.18 10.97
CA ALA A 253 -18.35 -6.03 10.30
C ALA A 253 -19.86 -6.22 10.14
N GLY A 254 -20.63 -5.17 10.39
CA GLY A 254 -22.07 -5.11 10.14
C GLY A 254 -22.34 -4.39 8.84
N ASP A 255 -23.13 -3.34 8.90
CA ASP A 255 -23.34 -2.35 7.83
C ASP A 255 -22.19 -1.34 7.86
N ASP A 256 -20.97 -1.86 7.77
CA ASP A 256 -19.74 -1.09 7.92
C ASP A 256 -19.03 -0.94 6.58
N PHE A 257 -18.66 0.29 6.22
CA PHE A 257 -18.05 0.70 4.95
C PHE A 257 -17.21 -0.38 4.21
N TRP A 258 -15.87 -0.32 4.22
CA TRP A 258 -15.08 -1.26 3.40
C TRP A 258 -13.61 -1.37 3.77
N TRP A 259 -12.99 -2.43 3.23
CA TRP A 259 -11.56 -2.50 2.96
C TRP A 259 -11.33 -2.95 1.50
N ALA A 260 -10.60 -2.14 0.74
CA ALA A 260 -10.22 -2.44 -0.64
C ALA A 260 -8.70 -2.40 -0.84
N MET A 261 -8.22 -3.20 -1.77
CA MET A 261 -6.80 -3.37 -2.06
C MET A 261 -6.52 -3.51 -3.55
N ASP A 262 -5.33 -3.07 -3.97
CA ASP A 262 -4.83 -3.20 -5.34
C ASP A 262 -3.28 -3.24 -5.36
N ASN A 263 -2.67 -3.50 -6.53
CA ASN A 263 -1.23 -3.42 -6.79
C ASN A 263 -0.38 -4.11 -5.72
N MET A 264 -0.69 -5.38 -5.43
CA MET A 264 0.01 -6.17 -4.43
C MET A 264 1.36 -6.64 -4.96
N GLU A 265 2.40 -6.53 -4.14
CA GLU A 265 3.74 -6.90 -4.54
C GLU A 265 4.58 -7.38 -3.36
N ALA A 266 5.32 -8.46 -3.56
CA ALA A 266 6.32 -8.97 -2.61
C ALA A 266 7.70 -8.92 -3.25
N ILE A 267 8.67 -8.34 -2.55
CA ILE A 267 10.05 -8.23 -3.03
C ILE A 267 11.04 -8.77 -1.99
N SER A 268 12.08 -9.46 -2.47
CA SER A 268 13.30 -9.68 -1.71
C SER A 268 14.20 -8.47 -1.86
N LEU A 269 14.84 -8.05 -0.76
CA LEU A 269 15.81 -6.96 -0.70
C LEU A 269 17.10 -7.46 -0.05
N THR A 270 18.19 -7.53 -0.79
CA THR A 270 19.53 -7.72 -0.21
C THR A 270 20.02 -6.40 0.37
N THR A 271 20.48 -6.38 1.63
CA THR A 271 21.09 -5.18 2.20
C THR A 271 22.50 -4.98 1.64
N VAL A 272 22.67 -3.90 0.89
CA VAL A 272 23.95 -3.36 0.44
C VAL A 272 24.06 -1.97 1.08
N ASP A 273 25.11 -1.75 1.86
CA ASP A 273 25.36 -0.44 2.46
C ASP A 273 25.49 0.61 1.34
N GLY A 274 24.89 1.78 1.54
CA GLY A 274 24.86 2.91 0.61
C GLY A 274 24.07 2.72 -0.68
N ASP A 275 23.51 1.54 -0.96
CA ASP A 275 22.59 1.31 -2.07
C ASP A 275 21.22 1.91 -1.70
N MET A 276 21.02 3.18 -2.06
CA MET A 276 19.87 4.00 -1.69
C MET A 276 18.70 3.84 -2.66
N ASP A 277 18.94 3.36 -3.88
CA ASP A 277 17.88 3.10 -4.87
C ASP A 277 17.38 1.64 -4.87
N LEU A 278 18.01 0.78 -4.06
CA LEU A 278 17.71 -0.64 -3.86
C LEU A 278 17.98 -1.53 -5.08
N ASN A 279 18.75 -1.05 -6.07
CA ASN A 279 19.02 -1.79 -7.28
C ASN A 279 20.06 -2.93 -7.07
N GLY A 280 20.84 -2.84 -5.97
CA GLY A 280 21.86 -3.80 -5.57
C GLY A 280 23.29 -3.44 -5.91
N PHE A 281 23.51 -2.24 -6.42
CA PHE A 281 24.80 -1.69 -6.76
C PHE A 281 24.98 -0.39 -6.01
N LEU A 282 26.12 -0.27 -5.33
CA LEU A 282 26.59 1.03 -4.89
C LEU A 282 27.19 1.73 -6.11
N ASP A 283 26.50 2.72 -6.67
CA ASP A 283 26.89 3.48 -7.87
C ASP A 283 26.51 4.99 -7.79
N GLU A 284 26.54 5.68 -8.95
CA GLU A 284 26.28 7.13 -8.98
C GLU A 284 24.79 7.46 -8.78
N ASP A 285 23.89 6.53 -9.09
CA ASP A 285 22.44 6.75 -9.03
C ASP A 285 21.97 6.87 -7.55
N ASP A 286 22.67 6.21 -6.62
CA ASP A 286 22.41 6.31 -5.16
C ASP A 286 22.52 7.72 -4.57
N ILE A 287 23.27 8.60 -5.22
CA ILE A 287 23.52 9.95 -4.70
C ILE A 287 22.22 10.75 -4.65
N ASP A 288 21.36 10.61 -5.66
CA ASP A 288 20.10 11.32 -5.73
C ASP A 288 19.12 10.78 -4.67
N ASP A 289 19.09 9.47 -4.43
CA ASP A 289 18.22 8.88 -3.42
C ASP A 289 18.71 9.15 -1.99
N PHE A 290 20.03 9.19 -1.77
CA PHE A 290 20.61 9.68 -0.51
C PHE A 290 20.21 11.13 -0.24
N ALA A 291 20.27 11.99 -1.26
CA ALA A 291 19.86 13.38 -1.16
C ALA A 291 18.35 13.52 -0.92
N GLN A 292 17.54 12.68 -1.56
CA GLN A 292 16.09 12.67 -1.37
C GLN A 292 15.74 12.27 0.06
N ALA A 293 16.37 11.21 0.57
CA ALA A 293 16.21 10.77 1.95
C ALA A 293 16.55 11.86 2.98
N MET A 294 17.59 12.66 2.71
CA MET A 294 18.02 13.77 3.58
C MET A 294 17.01 14.92 3.58
N ASN A 295 16.42 15.21 2.44
CA ASN A 295 15.42 16.26 2.30
C ASN A 295 14.04 15.83 2.82
N SER A 296 13.65 14.58 2.56
CA SER A 296 12.34 14.03 2.91
C SER A 296 12.41 12.50 3.04
N THR A 297 12.68 12.03 4.25
CA THR A 297 12.60 10.61 4.61
C THR A 297 11.24 9.99 4.24
N LYS A 298 10.16 10.76 4.33
CA LYS A 298 8.82 10.29 3.97
C LYS A 298 8.71 9.97 2.48
N ASP A 299 9.26 10.82 1.62
CA ASP A 299 9.17 10.61 0.18
C ASP A 299 10.06 9.45 -0.26
N TYR A 300 11.25 9.31 0.32
CA TYR A 300 12.12 8.15 0.12
C TYR A 300 11.42 6.83 0.50
N ILE A 301 10.80 6.77 1.68
CA ILE A 301 10.06 5.56 2.11
C ILE A 301 8.94 5.23 1.10
N ALA A 302 8.29 6.24 0.52
CA ALA A 302 7.22 6.04 -0.44
C ALA A 302 7.71 5.56 -1.82
N THR A 303 8.93 5.93 -2.24
CA THR A 303 9.53 5.49 -3.50
C THR A 303 10.23 4.14 -3.38
N HIS A 304 10.80 3.83 -2.21
CA HIS A 304 11.68 2.70 -1.99
C HIS A 304 11.06 1.63 -1.10
N PHE A 305 9.83 1.23 -1.45
CA PHE A 305 9.15 0.08 -0.87
C PHE A 305 8.94 0.12 0.65
N GLY A 306 9.01 1.27 1.31
CA GLY A 306 8.88 1.36 2.76
C GLY A 306 10.21 1.23 3.52
N GLU A 307 11.34 1.20 2.79
CA GLU A 307 12.68 1.14 3.38
C GLU A 307 13.05 2.46 4.07
N PHE A 308 13.58 2.34 5.29
CA PHE A 308 14.10 3.50 6.02
C PHE A 308 15.50 3.84 5.50
N PRO A 309 15.81 5.12 5.22
CA PRO A 309 17.15 5.55 4.80
C PRO A 309 18.26 5.07 5.74
N ALA A 310 18.01 5.12 7.05
CA ALA A 310 18.96 4.69 8.06
C ALA A 310 19.40 3.21 7.94
N THR A 311 18.62 2.37 7.25
CA THR A 311 18.95 0.96 7.03
C THR A 311 20.25 0.80 6.24
N ARG A 312 20.48 1.66 5.24
CA ARG A 312 21.56 1.54 4.26
C ARG A 312 22.40 2.79 4.15
N GLY A 313 21.84 3.94 4.50
CA GLY A 313 22.47 5.24 4.39
C GLY A 313 23.12 5.74 5.68
N SER A 314 23.05 5.00 6.79
CA SER A 314 23.56 5.47 8.08
C SER A 314 24.55 4.51 8.75
N LEU A 315 25.57 5.07 9.39
CA LEU A 315 26.57 4.31 10.15
C LEU A 315 26.07 3.95 11.57
N ASP A 316 25.17 4.74 12.14
CA ASP A 316 24.78 4.63 13.55
C ASP A 316 23.26 4.45 13.77
N SER A 317 22.53 4.17 12.69
CA SER A 317 21.07 4.03 12.64
C SER A 317 20.28 5.33 12.87
N VAL A 318 20.95 6.47 12.87
CA VAL A 318 20.35 7.80 12.81
C VAL A 318 20.75 8.43 11.48
N PHE A 319 19.81 8.58 10.56
CA PHE A 319 20.11 9.15 9.25
C PHE A 319 20.20 10.68 9.31
N ASP A 320 21.41 11.24 9.36
CA ASP A 320 21.64 12.68 9.42
C ASP A 320 22.92 13.16 8.70
N PHE A 321 23.21 14.46 8.75
CA PHE A 321 24.30 15.08 7.99
C PHE A 321 25.70 14.52 8.29
N ASP A 322 25.92 13.84 9.42
CA ASP A 322 27.20 13.22 9.72
C ASP A 322 27.46 11.93 8.91
N ASP A 323 26.41 11.31 8.36
CA ASP A 323 26.50 10.15 7.47
C ASP A 323 27.08 10.49 6.09
N ILE A 324 27.09 11.77 5.69
CA ILE A 324 27.58 12.18 4.37
C ILE A 324 29.03 11.74 4.15
N ASP A 325 29.90 11.94 5.15
CA ASP A 325 31.31 11.60 5.01
C ASP A 325 31.50 10.07 4.97
N TRP A 326 30.66 9.33 5.70
CA TRP A 326 30.63 7.88 5.62
C TRP A 326 30.20 7.39 4.24
N PHE A 327 29.10 7.92 3.71
CA PHE A 327 28.56 7.58 2.40
C PHE A 327 29.56 7.91 1.27
N VAL A 328 30.21 9.08 1.33
CA VAL A 328 31.29 9.45 0.41
C VAL A 328 32.45 8.46 0.46
N ASN A 329 32.85 8.00 1.65
CA ASN A 329 33.91 7.01 1.78
C ASN A 329 33.49 5.65 1.18
N LEU A 330 32.22 5.30 1.31
CA LEU A 330 31.66 4.08 0.75
C LEU A 330 31.71 4.10 -0.79
N LEU A 331 31.19 5.18 -1.40
CA LEU A 331 31.21 5.40 -2.86
C LEU A 331 32.65 5.36 -3.41
N ASN A 332 33.57 6.05 -2.75
CA ASN A 332 34.99 6.04 -3.12
C ASN A 332 35.63 4.65 -2.98
N GLY A 333 35.23 3.89 -1.96
CA GLY A 333 35.62 2.48 -1.78
C GLY A 333 35.11 1.58 -2.90
N GLY A 334 33.92 1.88 -3.46
CA GLY A 334 33.33 1.25 -4.64
C GLY A 334 33.93 1.71 -5.98
N GLY A 335 34.83 2.70 -5.97
CA GLY A 335 35.48 3.23 -7.18
C GLY A 335 34.78 4.44 -7.81
N ILE A 336 33.75 4.99 -7.14
CA ILE A 336 33.01 6.17 -7.58
C ILE A 336 33.66 7.41 -6.98
N ALA A 337 34.07 8.36 -7.82
CA ALA A 337 34.77 9.56 -7.37
C ALA A 337 33.79 10.59 -6.78
N ALA A 338 33.23 10.30 -5.60
CA ALA A 338 32.31 11.18 -4.89
C ALA A 338 33.06 12.10 -3.91
N SER A 339 32.48 13.27 -3.65
CA SER A 339 32.96 14.21 -2.64
C SER A 339 31.81 14.72 -1.79
N ARG A 340 32.11 15.21 -0.59
CA ARG A 340 31.11 15.89 0.25
C ARG A 340 30.39 17.02 -0.50
N ALA A 341 31.11 17.76 -1.35
CA ALA A 341 30.53 18.82 -2.16
C ALA A 341 29.54 18.29 -3.21
N THR A 342 29.79 17.10 -3.76
CA THR A 342 28.87 16.43 -4.69
C THR A 342 27.56 16.08 -4.00
N ILE A 343 27.62 15.47 -2.82
CA ILE A 343 26.40 15.09 -2.06
C ILE A 343 25.61 16.32 -1.62
N ILE A 344 26.29 17.35 -1.10
CA ILE A 344 25.62 18.61 -0.71
C ILE A 344 24.97 19.28 -1.92
N ALA A 345 25.60 19.26 -3.10
CA ALA A 345 25.00 19.82 -4.30
C ALA A 345 23.74 19.05 -4.74
N ALA A 346 23.70 17.73 -4.58
CA ALA A 346 22.51 16.92 -4.86
C ALA A 346 21.38 17.23 -3.86
N ILE A 347 21.69 17.32 -2.56
CA ILE A 347 20.74 17.76 -1.52
C ILE A 347 20.16 19.14 -1.87
N ASP A 348 21.01 20.10 -2.21
CA ASP A 348 20.59 21.46 -2.59
C ASP A 348 19.78 21.49 -3.88
N ALA A 349 20.08 20.62 -4.85
CA ALA A 349 19.36 20.54 -6.12
C ALA A 349 17.94 19.99 -5.97
N GLN A 350 17.74 19.10 -5.00
CA GLN A 350 16.44 18.50 -4.69
C GLN A 350 15.65 19.28 -3.64
N ALA A 351 16.30 20.17 -2.90
CA ALA A 351 15.61 21.10 -2.02
C ALA A 351 14.63 21.92 -2.86
N VAL A 352 13.33 21.82 -2.55
CA VAL A 352 12.27 22.60 -3.20
C VAL A 352 12.74 24.06 -3.26
N PRO A 353 12.77 24.71 -4.43
CA PRO A 353 13.23 26.08 -4.50
C PRO A 353 12.37 26.91 -3.57
N GLU A 354 12.98 27.46 -2.50
CA GLU A 354 12.38 28.53 -1.71
C GLU A 354 11.75 29.51 -2.71
N PRO A 355 10.46 29.88 -2.57
CA PRO A 355 9.83 30.78 -3.52
C PRO A 355 10.69 32.02 -3.55
N SER A 356 11.38 32.21 -4.69
CA SER A 356 12.40 33.23 -4.83
C SER A 356 11.87 34.53 -4.27
N SER A 357 12.73 35.33 -3.62
CA SER A 357 12.30 36.57 -2.96
C SER A 357 11.54 37.53 -3.91
N ALA A 358 11.59 37.30 -5.22
CA ALA A 358 10.72 37.89 -6.24
C ALA A 358 9.22 37.55 -6.10
N CYS A 359 8.84 36.32 -5.73
CA CYS A 359 7.45 35.94 -5.43
C CYS A 359 6.92 36.61 -4.15
N LEU A 360 7.76 36.78 -3.12
CA LEU A 360 7.39 37.52 -1.91
C LEU A 360 7.25 39.03 -2.18
N ALA A 361 8.11 39.59 -3.04
CA ALA A 361 8.01 40.99 -3.48
C ALA A 361 6.75 41.24 -4.33
N ALA A 362 6.34 40.29 -5.18
CA ALA A 362 5.10 40.38 -5.95
C ALA A 362 3.84 40.33 -5.05
N LEU A 363 3.86 39.53 -3.98
CA LEU A 363 2.77 39.50 -3.00
C LEU A 363 2.68 40.81 -2.20
N LEU A 364 3.81 41.40 -1.80
CA LEU A 364 3.85 42.67 -1.07
C LEU A 364 3.47 43.89 -1.94
N LEU A 365 3.84 43.89 -3.23
CA LEU A 365 3.41 44.92 -4.18
C LEU A 365 1.93 44.79 -4.58
N GLY A 366 1.41 43.56 -4.67
CA GLY A 366 -0.01 43.30 -4.93
C GLY A 366 -0.93 43.85 -3.84
N VAL A 367 -0.57 43.63 -2.57
CA VAL A 367 -1.35 44.13 -1.41
C VAL A 367 -1.32 45.67 -1.31
N ALA A 368 -0.21 46.31 -1.69
CA ALA A 368 -0.09 47.77 -1.70
C ALA A 368 -0.95 48.45 -2.80
N LEU A 369 -1.14 47.80 -3.94
CA LEU A 369 -1.95 48.32 -5.06
C LEU A 369 -3.46 48.18 -4.82
N THR A 370 -3.90 47.16 -4.08
CA THR A 370 -5.33 47.01 -3.69
C THR A 370 -5.77 48.03 -2.65
N ARG A 371 -4.91 48.46 -1.72
CA ARG A 371 -5.27 49.48 -0.72
C ARG A 371 -5.49 50.89 -1.29
N ARG A 372 -4.96 51.19 -2.49
CA ARG A 372 -5.11 52.52 -3.11
C ARG A 372 -6.43 52.71 -3.88
N ARG A 373 -7.19 51.65 -4.18
CA ARG A 373 -8.43 51.73 -4.98
C ARG A 373 -9.73 51.88 -4.20
N TYR A 374 -9.72 51.75 -2.87
CA TYR A 374 -10.96 51.81 -2.06
C TYR A 374 -11.28 53.16 -1.41
N SER A 375 -10.52 54.23 -1.67
CA SER A 375 -10.72 55.53 -1.00
C SER A 375 -11.43 56.60 -1.85
N PHE A 376 -12.06 56.27 -2.98
CA PHE A 376 -12.57 57.29 -3.93
C PHE A 376 -14.04 57.14 -4.38
N TRP A 377 -14.88 56.41 -3.65
CA TRP A 377 -16.31 56.27 -4.03
C TRP A 377 -17.28 56.27 -2.84
N PHE A 378 -17.35 57.39 -2.13
CA PHE A 378 -18.52 57.71 -1.30
C PHE A 378 -18.63 59.23 -1.19
N PHE A 379 -19.27 59.89 -2.15
CA PHE A 379 -20.01 61.15 -1.97
C PHE A 379 -20.74 61.53 -3.27
N ARG A 380 -21.99 61.99 -3.12
CA ARG A 380 -22.99 62.46 -4.11
C ARG A 380 -23.85 61.35 -4.75
N ASN A 381 -25.17 61.46 -4.88
CA ASN A 381 -26.10 62.56 -4.61
C ASN A 381 -27.55 62.04 -4.54
N PHE A 382 -28.37 62.82 -3.83
CA PHE A 382 -29.83 62.80 -3.74
C PHE A 382 -30.56 63.04 -5.10
N SER A 383 -31.86 62.72 -5.06
CA SER A 383 -33.02 63.28 -5.78
C SER A 383 -33.40 62.74 -7.17
N GLY A 384 -34.69 62.38 -7.27
CA GLY A 384 -35.42 61.94 -8.46
C GLY A 384 -36.61 61.09 -8.08
#